data_AF-A0A0R1ULY1-F1
#
_entry.id   AF-A0A0R1ULY1-F1
#
_cell.length_a   1.000
_cell.length_b   1.000
_cell.length_c   1.000
_cell.angle_alpha   90.00
_cell.angle_beta   90.00
_cell.angle_gamma   90.00
#
_symmetry.space_group_name_H-M   'P 1'
#
loop_
_entity.id
_entity.type
_entity.pdbx_description
1 polymer ?
#
loop_
_entity_poly.entity_id
_entity_poly.type
_entity_poly.pdbx_seq_one_letter_code
_entity_poly.pdbx_strand_id
1 'polypeptide(L)'
;MGLFNLFRHRKKGSSDTAKNELEKRYKDKGYNTIPYIENNDADFVISHSELNVGVPKQYMEPINFGDFSLLRGEIIALWWLNNPRTNKSRTPKYFSRDYGINLTDSLDKLEKLNLIDSNKKLTPKGLSLLKSQNQIVMEHRAVKSYFSDGSIHYDFSKLLKGEEKKKAMLNDRLYWFDRSLKNGINNGYRFYKWQAMKNCCDKCKKASLKDNGYGPGIYDYKQAKALRNIIHYDCRCSLSETWVDGQNNNLIK
;
A
#
# COMPACT_ATOMS: atom_id res chain seq x y z
N MET A 1 -13.48 25.29 -23.58
CA MET A 1 -13.24 26.37 -22.60
C MET A 1 -12.34 25.83 -21.48
N GLY A 2 -11.14 26.39 -21.34
CA GLY A 2 -10.31 26.45 -20.13
C GLY A 2 -9.89 25.16 -19.40
N LEU A 3 -8.88 24.45 -19.91
CA LEU A 3 -8.11 23.41 -19.18
C LEU A 3 -6.72 23.97 -18.79
N PHE A 4 -6.65 24.93 -17.85
CA PHE A 4 -5.37 25.37 -17.28
C PHE A 4 -5.57 25.94 -15.88
N ASN A 5 -5.17 25.18 -14.86
CA ASN A 5 -4.44 25.62 -13.65
C ASN A 5 -4.48 24.54 -12.57
N LEU A 6 -3.60 23.53 -12.70
CA LEU A 6 -3.34 22.54 -11.64
C LEU A 6 -1.84 22.44 -11.33
N PHE A 7 -1.16 23.58 -11.33
CA PHE A 7 0.08 23.76 -10.56
C PHE A 7 -0.07 25.05 -9.77
N ARG A 8 -0.78 24.95 -8.64
CA ARG A 8 -0.74 26.01 -7.64
C ARG A 8 0.67 25.97 -7.07
N HIS A 9 1.56 26.84 -7.55
CA HIS A 9 2.84 27.11 -6.91
C HIS A 9 2.55 27.53 -5.45
N ARG A 10 2.56 26.57 -4.53
CA ARG A 10 2.51 26.86 -3.09
C ARG A 10 3.81 27.60 -2.83
N LYS A 11 3.72 28.89 -2.46
CA LYS A 11 4.87 29.66 -1.97
C LYS A 11 5.56 28.79 -0.93
N LYS A 12 6.87 28.59 -1.10
CA LYS A 12 7.74 27.86 -0.17
C LYS A 12 7.54 28.50 1.21
N GLY A 13 6.73 27.88 2.06
CA GLY A 13 6.62 28.29 3.46
C GLY A 13 7.95 28.02 4.15
N SER A 14 8.19 28.60 5.32
CA SER A 14 9.32 28.15 6.12
C SER A 14 9.15 26.64 6.41
N SER A 15 10.24 25.87 6.41
CA SER A 15 10.22 24.43 6.70
C SER A 15 9.48 24.08 7.99
N ASP A 16 9.50 25.00 8.96
CA ASP A 16 8.83 24.87 10.25
C ASP A 16 7.31 24.92 10.11
N THR A 17 6.80 25.70 9.16
CA THR A 17 5.36 25.77 8.87
C THR A 17 4.85 24.44 8.30
N ALA A 18 5.61 23.82 7.39
CA ALA A 18 5.26 22.54 6.79
C ALA A 18 5.30 21.39 7.82
N LYS A 19 6.30 21.39 8.69
CA LYS A 19 6.41 20.38 9.76
C LYS A 19 5.25 20.47 10.75
N ASN A 20 4.92 21.68 11.19
CA ASN A 20 3.78 21.90 12.10
C ASN A 20 2.45 21.49 11.44
N GLU A 21 2.28 21.74 10.14
CA GLU A 21 1.12 21.29 9.38
C GLU A 21 1.02 19.75 9.35
N LEU A 22 2.13 19.04 9.12
CA LEU A 22 2.17 17.58 9.14
C LEU A 22 1.85 17.00 10.52
N GLU A 23 2.47 17.54 11.56
CA GLU A 23 2.25 17.08 12.93
C GLU A 23 0.77 17.23 13.33
N LYS A 24 0.16 18.38 13.02
CA LYS A 24 -1.27 18.59 13.24
C LYS A 24 -2.11 17.55 12.49
N ARG A 25 -1.82 17.30 11.21
CA ARG A 25 -2.52 16.28 10.41
C ARG A 25 -2.41 14.88 11.03
N TYR A 26 -1.27 14.51 11.59
CA TYR A 26 -1.09 13.20 12.25
C TYR A 26 -1.88 13.10 13.55
N LYS A 27 -1.92 14.18 14.35
CA LYS A 27 -2.76 14.27 15.56
C LYS A 27 -4.24 14.16 15.22
N ASP A 28 -4.70 14.91 14.22
CA ASP A 28 -6.11 14.90 13.78
C ASP A 28 -6.55 13.52 13.25
N LYS A 29 -5.62 12.74 12.67
CA LYS A 29 -5.85 11.35 12.23
C LYS A 29 -5.67 10.31 13.35
N GLY A 30 -5.41 10.75 14.58
CA GLY A 30 -5.32 9.92 15.78
C GLY A 30 -4.16 8.93 15.78
N TYR A 31 -2.97 9.34 15.34
CA TYR A 31 -1.78 8.49 15.36
C TYR A 31 -1.32 8.23 16.80
N ASN A 32 -1.03 6.97 17.13
CA ASN A 32 -0.48 6.60 18.44
C ASN A 32 0.95 7.11 18.64
N THR A 33 1.75 7.07 17.57
CA THR A 33 3.09 7.65 17.53
C THR A 33 3.15 8.68 16.42
N ILE A 34 3.57 9.91 16.73
CA ILE A 34 3.70 10.97 15.72
C ILE A 34 4.94 10.70 14.85
N PRO A 35 4.79 10.62 13.51
CA PRO A 35 5.92 10.48 12.60
C PRO A 35 6.98 11.58 12.76
N TYR A 36 8.23 11.17 12.84
CA TYR A 36 9.38 12.07 12.70
C TYR A 36 9.65 12.36 11.20
N ILE A 37 9.54 13.63 10.83
CA ILE A 37 9.88 14.13 9.49
C ILE A 37 11.03 15.13 9.60
N GLU A 38 12.12 14.89 8.87
CA GLU A 38 13.22 15.85 8.77
C GLU A 38 12.71 17.17 8.18
N ASN A 39 13.21 18.30 8.68
CA ASN A 39 12.72 19.64 8.31
C ASN A 39 12.75 19.86 6.78
N ASN A 40 13.81 19.40 6.11
CA ASN A 40 13.99 19.57 4.66
C ASN A 40 13.15 18.61 3.81
N ASP A 41 12.46 17.66 4.45
CA ASP A 41 11.63 16.65 3.79
C ASP A 41 10.13 16.90 4.01
N ALA A 42 9.74 17.80 4.92
CA ALA A 42 8.34 18.10 5.22
C ALA A 42 7.56 18.57 3.97
N ASP A 43 8.11 19.50 3.19
CA ASP A 43 7.50 19.96 1.94
C ASP A 43 7.33 18.81 0.93
N PHE A 44 8.32 17.93 0.84
CA PHE A 44 8.26 16.76 -0.06
C PHE A 44 7.13 15.82 0.35
N VAL A 45 7.02 15.52 1.64
CA VAL A 45 5.97 14.64 2.18
C VAL A 45 4.60 15.27 1.96
N ILE A 46 4.45 16.59 2.15
CA ILE A 46 3.20 17.30 1.86
C ILE A 46 2.88 17.27 0.36
N SER A 47 3.84 17.59 -0.51
CA SER A 47 3.57 17.71 -1.95
C SER A 47 3.30 16.36 -2.62
N HIS A 48 3.90 15.29 -2.12
CA HIS A 48 3.64 13.93 -2.60
C HIS A 48 2.46 13.28 -1.85
N SER A 49 1.87 13.98 -0.87
CA SER A 49 0.63 13.57 -0.19
C SER A 49 -0.64 13.93 -0.96
N GLU A 50 -0.57 14.32 -2.24
CA GLU A 50 -1.76 14.62 -3.06
C GLU A 50 -2.73 13.43 -3.23
N LEU A 51 -2.35 12.23 -2.77
CA LEU A 51 -3.20 11.03 -2.66
C LEU A 51 -3.53 10.61 -1.22
N ASN A 52 -3.31 11.48 -0.23
CA ASN A 52 -3.71 11.33 1.16
C ASN A 52 -2.96 10.27 2.00
N VAL A 53 -1.65 10.09 1.83
CA VAL A 53 -0.86 9.36 2.83
C VAL A 53 0.47 10.06 3.06
N GLY A 54 0.61 10.70 4.22
CA GLY A 54 1.93 10.93 4.81
C GLY A 54 2.53 9.59 5.21
N VAL A 55 3.30 9.54 6.30
CA VAL A 55 3.71 8.25 6.85
C VAL A 55 2.45 7.45 7.21
N PRO A 56 2.26 6.21 6.71
CA PRO A 56 1.05 5.45 6.99
C PRO A 56 0.83 5.20 8.48
N LYS A 57 -0.41 5.37 8.96
CA LYS A 57 -0.77 5.15 10.38
C LYS A 57 -0.32 3.79 10.88
N GLN A 58 -0.57 2.73 10.11
CA GLN A 58 -0.16 1.36 10.43
C GLN A 58 1.35 1.15 10.57
N TYR A 59 2.19 2.09 10.12
CA TYR A 59 3.65 2.03 10.32
C TYR A 59 4.08 2.65 11.65
N MET A 60 3.22 3.47 12.24
CA MET A 60 3.41 4.14 13.52
C MET A 60 2.73 3.40 14.69
N GLU A 61 2.14 2.24 14.41
CA GLU A 61 1.59 1.34 15.43
C GLU A 61 2.73 0.51 16.04
N PRO A 62 2.99 0.60 17.36
CA PRO A 62 4.01 -0.20 18.01
C PRO A 62 3.71 -1.70 17.92
N ILE A 63 4.71 -2.48 17.53
CA ILE A 63 4.64 -3.94 17.50
C ILE A 63 5.27 -4.45 18.79
N ASN A 64 4.48 -5.12 19.62
CA ASN A 64 4.89 -5.59 20.94
C ASN A 64 5.64 -6.93 20.85
N PHE A 65 6.76 -7.03 21.57
CA PHE A 65 7.62 -8.22 21.67
C PHE A 65 7.80 -8.65 23.14
N GLY A 66 6.74 -8.51 23.94
CA GLY A 66 6.79 -8.67 25.39
C GLY A 66 7.23 -7.37 26.04
N ASP A 67 8.48 -7.31 26.47
CA ASP A 67 9.02 -6.22 27.32
C ASP A 67 9.37 -4.94 26.55
N PHE A 68 9.30 -4.98 25.23
CA PHE A 68 9.59 -3.83 24.38
C PHE A 68 8.72 -3.82 23.14
N SER A 69 8.63 -2.65 22.52
CA SER A 69 7.91 -2.46 21.27
C SER A 69 8.79 -1.79 20.22
N LEU A 70 8.63 -2.23 18.95
CA LEU A 70 9.30 -1.60 17.81
C LEU A 70 8.29 -1.04 16.83
N LEU A 71 8.64 0.08 16.20
CA LEU A 71 7.95 0.56 15.00
C LEU A 71 8.43 -0.24 13.78
N ARG A 72 7.61 -0.26 12.72
CA ARG A 72 8.00 -0.92 11.47
C ARG A 72 9.30 -0.36 10.90
N GLY A 73 9.52 0.96 10.99
CA GLY A 73 10.76 1.61 10.57
C GLY A 73 12.00 1.06 11.25
N GLU A 74 11.90 0.70 12.54
CA GLU A 74 13.01 0.17 13.33
C GLU A 74 13.35 -1.27 12.92
N ILE A 75 12.34 -2.07 12.58
CA ILE A 75 12.54 -3.40 11.99
C ILE A 75 13.21 -3.28 10.61
N ILE A 76 12.85 -2.26 9.81
CA ILE A 76 13.53 -1.96 8.55
C ILE A 76 14.95 -1.45 8.76
N ALA A 77 15.25 -0.77 9.87
CA ALA A 77 16.62 -0.41 10.22
C ALA A 77 17.48 -1.65 10.47
N LEU A 78 16.95 -2.67 11.17
CA LEU A 78 17.61 -3.97 11.33
C LEU A 78 17.85 -4.66 9.97
N TRP A 79 16.84 -4.71 9.10
CA TRP A 79 17.00 -5.24 7.75
C TRP A 79 18.08 -4.49 6.96
N TRP A 80 18.04 -3.15 7.00
CA TRP A 80 19.00 -2.31 6.32
C TRP A 80 20.39 -2.67 6.79
N LEU A 81 20.69 -2.59 8.09
CA LEU A 81 21.99 -2.94 8.66
C LEU A 81 22.48 -4.33 8.23
N ASN A 82 21.60 -5.33 8.25
CA ASN A 82 21.93 -6.71 7.89
C ASN A 82 22.09 -6.96 6.38
N ASN A 83 21.58 -6.08 5.52
CA ASN A 83 21.60 -6.30 4.07
C ASN A 83 22.90 -5.77 3.44
N PRO A 84 23.79 -6.64 2.92
CA PRO A 84 25.08 -6.23 2.38
C PRO A 84 24.97 -5.36 1.11
N ARG A 85 23.81 -5.36 0.44
CA ARG A 85 23.58 -4.54 -0.76
C ARG A 85 23.19 -3.10 -0.45
N THR A 86 22.99 -2.76 0.81
CA THR A 86 22.56 -1.42 1.19
C THR A 86 23.74 -0.56 1.59
N ASN A 87 23.75 0.68 1.12
CA ASN A 87 24.79 1.63 1.49
C ASN A 87 24.62 2.07 2.95
N LYS A 88 25.67 1.92 3.77
CA LYS A 88 25.72 2.33 5.18
C LYS A 88 26.28 3.74 5.39
N SER A 89 26.99 4.30 4.40
CA SER A 89 27.56 5.64 4.50
C SER A 89 26.53 6.75 4.29
N ARG A 90 25.36 6.41 3.73
CA ARG A 90 24.29 7.36 3.47
C ARG A 90 22.97 6.85 4.03
N THR A 91 22.41 7.62 4.97
CA THR A 91 21.07 7.37 5.49
C THR A 91 20.03 7.49 4.37
N PRO A 92 19.23 6.43 4.12
CA PRO A 92 18.13 6.50 3.18
C PRO A 92 17.01 7.42 3.67
N LYS A 93 16.51 8.29 2.78
CA LYS A 93 15.42 9.22 3.12
C LYS A 93 14.09 8.54 3.48
N TYR A 94 13.87 7.30 3.03
CA TYR A 94 12.64 6.57 3.34
C TYR A 94 12.44 6.35 4.84
N PHE A 95 13.50 6.35 5.67
CA PHE A 95 13.34 6.19 7.12
C PHE A 95 12.52 7.32 7.72
N SER A 96 12.79 8.56 7.30
CA SER A 96 11.97 9.70 7.69
C SER A 96 10.69 9.79 6.87
N ARG A 97 10.79 9.75 5.53
CA ARG A 97 9.66 10.04 4.62
C ARG A 97 8.55 8.98 4.63
N ASP A 98 8.94 7.70 4.67
CA ASP A 98 8.00 6.60 4.49
C ASP A 98 7.66 5.92 5.81
N TYR A 99 8.63 5.84 6.74
CA TYR A 99 8.50 5.16 8.02
C TYR A 99 8.36 6.10 9.23
N GLY A 100 8.60 7.40 9.08
CA GLY A 100 8.40 8.37 10.15
C GLY A 100 9.31 8.18 11.36
N ILE A 101 10.52 7.66 11.17
CA ILE A 101 11.48 7.47 12.27
C ILE A 101 12.72 8.34 12.08
N ASN A 102 13.30 8.79 13.20
CA ASN A 102 14.66 9.29 13.24
C ASN A 102 15.60 8.09 13.35
N LEU A 103 16.36 7.81 12.29
CA LEU A 103 17.22 6.62 12.25
C LEU A 103 18.26 6.64 13.38
N THR A 104 18.81 7.80 13.75
CA THR A 104 19.82 7.89 14.81
C THR A 104 19.24 7.45 16.15
N ASP A 105 18.13 8.06 16.57
CA ASP A 105 17.45 7.72 17.83
C ASP A 105 16.98 6.25 17.83
N SER A 106 16.51 5.77 16.69
CA SER A 106 16.13 4.37 16.51
C SER A 106 17.31 3.42 16.65
N LEU A 107 18.49 3.74 16.13
CA LEU A 107 19.68 2.91 16.30
C LEU A 107 20.12 2.86 17.77
N ASP A 108 20.11 3.99 18.47
CA ASP A 108 20.44 4.04 19.91
C ASP A 108 19.46 3.18 20.73
N LYS A 109 18.16 3.23 20.38
CA LYS A 109 17.14 2.36 20.98
C LYS A 109 17.43 0.87 20.70
N LEU A 110 17.75 0.52 19.46
CA LEU A 110 18.02 -0.87 19.08
C LEU A 110 19.26 -1.44 19.79
N GLU A 111 20.29 -0.61 20.02
CA GLU A 111 21.49 -0.98 20.78
C GLU A 111 21.15 -1.22 22.26
N LYS A 112 20.40 -0.30 22.89
CA LYS A 112 19.91 -0.46 24.28
C LYS A 112 19.07 -1.73 24.48
N LEU A 113 18.34 -2.15 23.45
CA LEU A 113 17.54 -3.39 23.47
C LEU A 113 18.36 -4.66 23.20
N ASN A 114 19.68 -4.54 23.01
CA ASN A 114 20.61 -5.60 22.63
C ASN A 114 20.20 -6.32 21.32
N LEU A 115 19.62 -5.57 20.38
CA LEU A 115 19.27 -6.08 19.03
C LEU A 115 20.40 -5.83 18.03
N ILE A 116 21.21 -4.80 18.28
CA ILE A 116 22.47 -4.54 17.60
C ILE A 116 23.58 -4.32 18.64
N ASP A 117 24.83 -4.53 18.22
CA ASP A 117 26.02 -4.21 19.01
C ASP A 117 26.50 -2.76 18.76
N SER A 118 27.55 -2.35 19.47
CA SER A 118 28.18 -1.03 19.34
C SER A 118 28.78 -0.75 17.96
N ASN A 119 29.02 -1.80 17.15
CA ASN A 119 29.44 -1.69 15.76
C ASN A 119 28.25 -1.69 14.79
N LYS A 120 27.01 -1.56 15.30
CA LYS A 120 25.76 -1.58 14.54
C LYS A 120 25.56 -2.88 13.76
N LYS A 121 26.15 -3.99 14.21
CA LYS A 121 25.88 -5.33 13.69
C LYS A 121 24.79 -5.98 14.50
N LEU A 122 23.96 -6.80 13.86
CA LEU A 122 22.87 -7.48 14.57
C LEU A 122 23.43 -8.53 15.53
N THR A 123 22.87 -8.55 16.73
CA THR A 123 23.10 -9.64 17.71
C THR A 123 22.28 -10.88 17.32
N PRO A 124 22.50 -12.04 17.96
CA PRO A 124 21.62 -13.20 17.76
C PRO A 124 20.14 -12.89 18.03
N LYS A 125 19.85 -12.06 19.04
CA LYS A 125 18.50 -11.59 19.37
C LYS A 125 17.92 -10.76 18.22
N GLY A 126 18.68 -9.81 17.68
CA GLY A 126 18.27 -8.98 16.54
C GLY A 126 18.04 -9.79 15.27
N LEU A 127 18.92 -10.76 14.97
CA LEU A 127 18.76 -11.66 13.82
C LEU A 127 17.50 -12.52 13.93
N SER A 128 17.24 -13.07 15.12
CA SER A 128 16.04 -13.88 15.38
C SER A 128 14.76 -13.06 15.19
N LEU A 129 14.73 -11.84 15.75
CA LEU A 129 13.61 -10.91 15.57
C LEU A 129 13.41 -10.55 14.09
N LEU A 130 14.48 -10.17 13.39
CA LEU A 130 14.38 -9.81 11.97
C LEU A 130 13.84 -10.98 11.12
N LYS A 131 14.26 -12.22 11.41
CA LYS A 131 13.75 -13.42 10.74
C LYS A 131 12.26 -13.64 11.01
N SER A 132 11.81 -13.48 12.26
CA SER A 132 10.38 -13.63 12.60
C SER A 132 9.51 -12.56 11.96
N GLN A 133 10.09 -11.39 11.64
CA GLN A 133 9.42 -10.26 11.00
C GLN A 133 9.67 -10.16 9.49
N ASN A 134 9.96 -11.29 8.81
CA ASN A 134 10.24 -11.31 7.37
C ASN A 134 9.12 -10.71 6.51
N GLN A 135 7.85 -10.80 6.94
CA GLN A 135 6.73 -10.18 6.24
C GLN A 135 6.91 -8.66 6.09
N ILE A 136 7.37 -7.96 7.13
CA ILE A 136 7.61 -6.51 7.11
C ILE A 136 8.73 -6.17 6.12
N VAL A 137 9.76 -7.02 6.04
CA VAL A 137 10.85 -6.88 5.06
C VAL A 137 10.35 -7.10 3.64
N MET A 138 9.48 -8.09 3.42
CA MET A 138 8.86 -8.31 2.12
C MET A 138 8.02 -7.11 1.69
N GLU A 139 7.20 -6.56 2.60
CA GLU A 139 6.36 -5.38 2.36
C GLU A 139 7.21 -4.13 2.04
N HIS A 140 8.32 -3.93 2.76
CA HIS A 140 9.28 -2.87 2.44
C HIS A 140 9.79 -2.96 1.00
N ARG A 141 10.06 -4.17 0.50
CA ARG A 141 10.60 -4.40 -0.84
C ARG A 141 9.52 -4.51 -1.93
N ALA A 142 8.26 -4.68 -1.55
CA ALA A 142 7.15 -4.85 -2.47
C ALA A 142 6.82 -3.54 -3.19
N VAL A 143 6.18 -3.66 -4.35
CA VAL A 143 5.51 -2.53 -5.00
C VAL A 143 4.28 -2.18 -4.16
N LYS A 144 4.12 -0.90 -3.83
CA LYS A 144 3.07 -0.42 -2.93
C LYS A 144 2.05 0.39 -3.71
N SER A 145 0.77 0.12 -3.45
CA SER A 145 -0.34 0.97 -3.86
C SER A 145 -0.97 1.56 -2.60
N TYR A 146 -1.05 2.88 -2.55
CA TYR A 146 -1.61 3.64 -1.44
C TYR A 146 -3.01 4.09 -1.80
N PHE A 147 -3.94 4.01 -0.84
CA PHE A 147 -5.33 4.37 -1.05
C PHE A 147 -5.79 5.49 -0.12
N SER A 148 -6.83 6.21 -0.53
CA SER A 148 -7.39 7.35 0.20
C SER A 148 -7.96 6.99 1.57
N ASP A 149 -8.34 5.73 1.78
CA ASP A 149 -8.78 5.17 3.06
C ASP A 149 -7.60 4.85 4.01
N GLY A 150 -6.36 5.11 3.58
CA GLY A 150 -5.14 4.84 4.33
C GLY A 150 -4.65 3.38 4.24
N SER A 151 -5.37 2.51 3.54
CA SER A 151 -4.91 1.14 3.30
C SER A 151 -3.74 1.11 2.30
N ILE A 152 -2.91 0.07 2.43
CA ILE A 152 -1.78 -0.19 1.53
C ILE A 152 -1.94 -1.60 0.97
N HIS A 153 -1.80 -1.72 -0.34
CA HIS A 153 -1.66 -3.02 -0.99
C HIS A 153 -0.21 -3.26 -1.40
N TYR A 154 0.24 -4.49 -1.20
CA TYR A 154 1.61 -4.92 -1.50
C TYR A 154 1.59 -5.97 -2.60
N ASP A 155 2.25 -5.66 -3.72
CA ASP A 155 2.51 -6.62 -4.79
C ASP A 155 3.92 -7.21 -4.65
N PHE A 156 3.95 -8.50 -4.32
CA PHE A 156 5.17 -9.29 -4.11
C PHE A 156 5.66 -10.01 -5.39
N SER A 157 4.96 -9.89 -6.52
CA SER A 157 5.24 -10.65 -7.74
C SER A 157 6.64 -10.41 -8.33
N LYS A 158 7.24 -9.24 -8.05
CA LYS A 158 8.62 -8.90 -8.46
C LYS A 158 9.69 -9.50 -7.55
N LEU A 159 9.32 -9.93 -6.34
CA LEU A 159 10.26 -10.48 -5.35
C LEU A 159 10.33 -12.00 -5.39
N LEU A 160 9.22 -12.63 -5.75
CA LEU A 160 9.03 -14.08 -5.70
C LEU A 160 9.33 -14.74 -7.05
N LYS A 161 9.55 -16.05 -7.03
CA LYS A 161 9.83 -16.87 -8.22
C LYS A 161 8.95 -18.13 -8.23
N GLY A 162 8.87 -18.80 -9.38
CA GLY A 162 8.16 -20.07 -9.52
C GLY A 162 6.70 -20.02 -9.03
N GLU A 163 6.31 -21.04 -8.27
CA GLU A 163 4.95 -21.18 -7.74
C GLU A 163 4.55 -20.07 -6.75
N GLU A 164 5.48 -19.56 -5.95
CA GLU A 164 5.20 -18.45 -5.04
C GLU A 164 4.84 -17.17 -5.80
N LYS A 165 5.52 -16.91 -6.92
CA LYS A 165 5.19 -15.79 -7.81
C LYS A 165 3.79 -15.94 -8.38
N LYS A 166 3.43 -17.13 -8.85
CA LYS A 166 2.08 -17.41 -9.39
C LYS A 166 1.00 -17.18 -8.35
N LYS A 167 1.23 -17.66 -7.11
CA LYS A 167 0.33 -17.42 -5.96
C LYS A 167 0.20 -15.93 -5.64
N ALA A 168 1.31 -15.20 -5.60
CA ALA A 168 1.28 -13.75 -5.35
C ALA A 168 0.56 -12.98 -6.45
N MET A 169 0.79 -13.32 -7.71
CA MET A 169 0.05 -12.74 -8.84
C MET A 169 -1.45 -13.03 -8.74
N LEU A 170 -1.84 -14.27 -8.40
CA LEU A 170 -3.26 -14.59 -8.18
C LEU A 170 -3.86 -13.75 -7.05
N ASN A 171 -3.18 -13.65 -5.91
CA ASN A 171 -3.65 -12.85 -4.77
C ASN A 171 -3.79 -11.36 -5.13
N ASP A 172 -2.85 -10.80 -5.90
CA ASP A 172 -2.95 -9.42 -6.41
C ASP A 172 -4.20 -9.24 -7.28
N ARG A 173 -4.47 -10.17 -8.20
CA ARG A 173 -5.66 -10.10 -9.06
C ARG A 173 -6.97 -10.22 -8.27
N LEU A 174 -7.00 -11.12 -7.27
CA LEU A 174 -8.15 -11.26 -6.37
C LEU A 174 -8.37 -9.98 -5.55
N TYR A 175 -7.30 -9.35 -5.06
CA TYR A 175 -7.37 -8.08 -4.34
C TYR A 175 -8.01 -6.99 -5.19
N TRP A 176 -7.52 -6.77 -6.41
CA TRP A 176 -8.05 -5.73 -7.30
C TRP A 176 -9.50 -6.00 -7.67
N PHE A 177 -9.85 -7.26 -7.90
CA PHE A 177 -11.23 -7.65 -8.16
C PHE A 177 -12.16 -7.35 -6.98
N ASP A 178 -11.80 -7.78 -5.77
CA ASP A 178 -12.58 -7.56 -4.55
C ASP A 178 -12.69 -6.04 -4.25
N ARG A 179 -11.63 -5.28 -4.55
CA ARG A 179 -11.62 -3.82 -4.39
C ARG A 179 -12.51 -3.10 -5.42
N SER A 180 -12.50 -3.50 -6.69
CA SER A 180 -13.42 -2.96 -7.71
C SER A 180 -14.88 -3.19 -7.31
N LEU A 181 -15.22 -4.39 -6.83
CA LEU A 181 -16.57 -4.67 -6.33
C LEU A 181 -16.96 -3.77 -5.15
N LYS A 182 -16.05 -3.58 -4.19
CA LYS A 182 -16.30 -2.71 -3.02
C LYS A 182 -16.48 -1.25 -3.43
N ASN A 183 -15.60 -0.74 -4.30
CA ASN A 183 -15.66 0.64 -4.78
C ASN A 183 -16.94 0.90 -5.58
N GLY A 184 -17.32 -0.04 -6.46
CA GLY A 184 -18.56 0.05 -7.21
C GLY A 184 -19.78 0.21 -6.30
N ILE A 185 -19.94 -0.64 -5.28
CA ILE A 185 -21.04 -0.50 -4.31
C ILE A 185 -21.00 0.86 -3.62
N ASN A 186 -19.82 1.27 -3.11
CA ASN A 186 -19.69 2.53 -2.39
C ASN A 186 -20.04 3.74 -3.26
N ASN A 187 -19.85 3.64 -4.58
CA ASN A 187 -20.22 4.65 -5.56
C ASN A 187 -21.64 4.46 -6.12
N GLY A 188 -22.42 3.55 -5.55
CA GLY A 188 -23.81 3.29 -5.92
C GLY A 188 -23.98 2.35 -7.13
N TYR A 189 -22.93 1.80 -7.73
CA TYR A 189 -23.10 0.92 -8.89
C TYR A 189 -23.77 -0.41 -8.53
N ARG A 190 -24.78 -0.76 -9.32
CA ARG A 190 -25.49 -2.05 -9.23
C ARG A 190 -24.88 -3.14 -10.11
N PHE A 191 -24.35 -2.76 -11.26
CA PHE A 191 -23.95 -3.68 -12.32
C PHE A 191 -22.46 -3.56 -12.64
N TYR A 192 -21.91 -4.71 -13.07
CA TYR A 192 -20.52 -4.85 -13.40
C TYR A 192 -20.39 -5.60 -14.73
N LYS A 193 -19.44 -5.16 -15.56
CA LYS A 193 -19.12 -5.81 -16.83
C LYS A 193 -17.80 -6.56 -16.71
N TRP A 194 -17.81 -7.83 -17.11
CA TRP A 194 -16.60 -8.65 -17.23
C TRP A 194 -15.87 -8.32 -18.54
N GLN A 195 -14.68 -7.75 -18.43
CA GLN A 195 -13.84 -7.34 -19.54
C GLN A 195 -12.82 -8.43 -19.83
N ALA A 196 -13.14 -9.29 -20.81
CA ALA A 196 -12.22 -10.29 -21.29
C ALA A 196 -11.22 -9.69 -22.29
N MET A 197 -9.93 -10.00 -22.12
CA MET A 197 -8.93 -9.64 -23.13
C MET A 197 -9.01 -10.56 -24.36
N LYS A 198 -8.51 -10.09 -25.51
CA LYS A 198 -8.53 -10.81 -26.80
C LYS A 198 -8.00 -12.25 -26.70
N ASN A 199 -6.96 -12.49 -25.90
CA ASN A 199 -6.30 -13.78 -25.73
C ASN A 199 -6.60 -14.43 -24.37
N CYS A 200 -7.80 -14.20 -23.82
CA CYS A 200 -8.18 -14.82 -22.55
C CYS A 200 -8.51 -16.31 -22.67
N CYS A 201 -8.58 -17.01 -21.54
CA CYS A 201 -8.98 -18.40 -21.49
C CYS A 201 -10.48 -18.57 -21.78
N ASP A 202 -10.91 -19.80 -22.10
CA ASP A 202 -12.30 -20.11 -22.40
C ASP A 202 -13.28 -19.75 -21.28
N LYS A 203 -12.87 -19.91 -20.01
CA LYS A 203 -13.72 -19.54 -18.86
C LYS A 203 -13.98 -18.03 -18.84
N CYS A 204 -12.94 -17.21 -19.04
CA CYS A 204 -13.06 -15.76 -19.10
C CYS A 204 -13.87 -15.31 -20.33
N LYS A 205 -13.65 -15.94 -21.48
CA LYS A 205 -14.39 -15.65 -22.72
C LYS A 205 -15.88 -15.97 -22.57
N LYS A 206 -16.19 -17.14 -22.01
CA LYS A 206 -17.58 -17.52 -21.69
C LYS A 206 -18.23 -16.53 -20.74
N ALA A 207 -17.52 -16.08 -19.71
CA ALA A 207 -18.04 -15.04 -18.81
C ALA A 207 -18.35 -13.72 -19.54
N SER A 208 -17.46 -13.22 -20.41
CA SER A 208 -17.72 -11.98 -21.15
C SER A 208 -18.89 -12.04 -22.13
N LEU A 209 -19.28 -13.24 -22.57
CA LEU A 209 -20.35 -13.44 -23.56
C LEU A 209 -21.67 -13.89 -22.92
N LYS A 210 -21.65 -14.31 -21.65
CA LYS A 210 -22.83 -14.80 -20.96
C LYS A 210 -23.80 -13.64 -20.71
N ASP A 211 -25.02 -13.78 -21.20
CA ASP A 211 -26.11 -12.90 -20.79
C ASP A 211 -26.75 -13.43 -19.51
N ASN A 212 -26.79 -12.60 -18.47
CA ASN A 212 -27.41 -12.92 -17.18
C ASN A 212 -28.72 -12.13 -16.95
N GLY A 213 -29.33 -11.62 -18.03
CA GLY A 213 -30.56 -10.83 -18.01
C GLY A 213 -30.33 -9.31 -18.07
N TYR A 214 -29.09 -8.87 -18.27
CA TYR A 214 -28.69 -7.45 -18.30
C TYR A 214 -27.81 -7.11 -19.51
N GLY A 215 -27.65 -8.06 -20.44
CA GLY A 215 -26.76 -7.96 -21.59
C GLY A 215 -25.47 -8.79 -21.43
N PRO A 216 -24.74 -8.99 -22.54
CA PRO A 216 -23.55 -9.86 -22.56
C PRO A 216 -22.45 -9.40 -21.61
N GLY A 217 -22.04 -10.31 -20.72
CA GLY A 217 -20.97 -10.09 -19.76
C GLY A 217 -21.32 -9.11 -18.65
N ILE A 218 -22.61 -8.77 -18.49
CA ILE A 218 -23.09 -7.90 -17.42
C ILE A 218 -23.66 -8.76 -16.29
N TYR A 219 -23.29 -8.39 -15.07
CA TYR A 219 -23.57 -9.11 -13.84
C TYR A 219 -24.08 -8.13 -12.78
N ASP A 220 -25.09 -8.52 -12.01
CA ASP A 220 -25.37 -7.82 -10.74
C ASP A 220 -24.27 -8.11 -9.69
N TYR A 221 -24.28 -7.41 -8.56
CA TYR A 221 -23.27 -7.59 -7.52
C TYR A 221 -23.08 -9.05 -7.05
N LYS A 222 -24.16 -9.80 -6.81
CA LYS A 222 -24.08 -11.18 -6.30
C LYS A 222 -23.47 -12.10 -7.35
N GLN A 223 -23.89 -11.94 -8.60
CA GLN A 223 -23.37 -12.71 -9.72
C GLN A 223 -21.91 -12.33 -10.01
N ALA A 224 -21.58 -11.04 -9.97
CA ALA A 224 -20.23 -10.54 -10.17
C ALA A 224 -19.29 -11.14 -9.11
N LYS A 225 -19.67 -11.13 -7.83
CA LYS A 225 -18.88 -11.77 -6.75
C LYS A 225 -18.55 -13.24 -7.01
N ALA A 226 -19.44 -13.99 -7.67
CA ALA A 226 -19.18 -15.40 -8.02
C ALA A 226 -18.09 -15.57 -9.09
N LEU A 227 -17.81 -14.54 -9.91
CA LEU A 227 -16.71 -14.55 -10.89
C LEU A 227 -15.32 -14.63 -10.25
N ARG A 228 -15.22 -14.37 -8.93
CA ARG A 228 -13.98 -14.56 -8.17
C ARG A 228 -13.35 -15.94 -8.40
N ASN A 229 -14.18 -16.98 -8.58
CA ASN A 229 -13.74 -18.37 -8.76
C ASN A 229 -13.10 -18.66 -10.12
N ILE A 230 -13.25 -17.76 -11.10
CA ILE A 230 -12.65 -17.92 -12.43
C ILE A 230 -11.42 -17.03 -12.62
N ILE A 231 -11.00 -16.29 -11.60
CA ILE A 231 -9.79 -15.46 -11.65
C ILE A 231 -8.58 -16.37 -11.54
N HIS A 232 -7.62 -16.16 -12.44
CA HIS A 232 -6.33 -16.86 -12.45
C HIS A 232 -5.23 -15.91 -12.93
N TYR A 233 -3.97 -16.23 -12.64
CA TYR A 233 -2.85 -15.32 -12.89
C TYR A 233 -2.48 -15.17 -14.38
N ASP A 234 -2.85 -16.13 -15.24
CA ASP A 234 -2.49 -16.10 -16.68
C ASP A 234 -3.34 -15.16 -17.53
N CYS A 235 -4.56 -14.85 -17.08
CA CYS A 235 -5.41 -13.88 -17.78
C CYS A 235 -5.16 -12.47 -17.24
N ARG A 236 -5.53 -11.47 -18.02
CA ARG A 236 -5.55 -10.05 -17.60
C ARG A 236 -6.96 -9.45 -17.62
N CYS A 237 -7.98 -10.31 -17.64
CA CYS A 237 -9.40 -9.92 -17.61
C CYS A 237 -9.77 -9.20 -16.32
N SER A 238 -10.63 -8.19 -16.40
CA SER A 238 -11.00 -7.35 -15.27
C SER A 238 -12.51 -7.21 -15.14
N LEU A 239 -12.92 -6.63 -14.01
CA LEU A 239 -14.29 -6.21 -13.77
C LEU A 239 -14.34 -4.69 -13.81
N SER A 240 -15.29 -4.12 -14.53
CA SER A 240 -15.54 -2.68 -14.54
C SER A 240 -16.98 -2.39 -14.13
N GLU A 241 -17.19 -1.33 -13.38
CA GLU A 241 -18.52 -0.78 -13.13
C GLU A 241 -19.21 -0.41 -14.45
N THR A 242 -20.52 -0.62 -14.56
CA THR A 242 -21.26 -0.27 -15.76
C THR A 242 -22.69 0.16 -15.45
N TRP A 243 -23.28 0.87 -16.41
CA TRP A 243 -24.71 1.09 -16.50
C TRP A 243 -25.32 0.12 -17.50
N VAL A 244 -26.64 -0.06 -17.40
CA VAL A 244 -27.44 -0.88 -18.31
C VAL A 244 -28.39 0.07 -19.04
N ASP A 245 -28.59 -0.15 -20.33
CA ASP A 245 -29.46 0.65 -21.21
C ASP A 245 -29.17 2.16 -21.23
N GLY A 246 -27.91 2.54 -20.95
CA GLY A 246 -27.50 3.94 -20.89
C GLY A 246 -28.13 4.74 -19.73
N GLN A 247 -28.80 4.07 -18.79
CA GLN A 247 -29.47 4.70 -17.66
C GLN A 247 -28.64 4.59 -16.39
N ASN A 248 -28.63 5.67 -15.60
CA ASN A 248 -28.04 5.65 -14.27
C ASN A 248 -28.91 4.81 -13.32
N ASN A 249 -28.55 3.53 -13.19
CA ASN A 249 -29.24 2.54 -12.36
C ASN A 249 -28.57 2.37 -10.98
N ASN A 250 -28.03 3.46 -10.42
CA ASN A 250 -27.35 3.42 -9.14
C ASN A 250 -28.30 3.07 -7.98
N LEU A 251 -27.78 2.33 -7.00
CA LEU A 251 -28.47 1.91 -5.77
C LEU A 251 -28.72 3.07 -4.79
N ILE A 252 -28.04 4.20 -4.97
CA ILE A 252 -28.16 5.41 -4.15
C ILE A 252 -28.62 6.54 -5.09
N LYS A 253 -29.78 7.13 -4.77
CA LYS A 253 -30.28 8.37 -5.39
C LYS A 253 -29.80 9.58 -4.59
#